data_AF-A0A7S0G930-F1
#
_entry.id   AF-A0A7S0G930-F1
#
_cell.length_a   1.000
_cell.length_b   1.000
_cell.length_c   1.000
_cell.angle_alpha   90.00
_cell.angle_beta   90.00
_cell.angle_gamma   90.00
#
_symmetry.space_group_name_H-M   'P 1'
#
loop_
_entity.id
_entity.type
_entity.pdbx_description
1 polymer ?
#
loop_
_entity_poly.entity_id
_entity_poly.type
_entity_poly.pdbx_seq_one_letter_code
_entity_poly.pdbx_strand_id
1 'polypeptide(L)'
;WEQNSITSRATPNENVENIGDSLGLTTPLIVSSTPTIEDNTKLKGFSSFSIDQSMTETLISSGEMDASDSDRQPANTALRQQRMDAWQPILHPTFVAYTLLLFGVFFTSTGFYILHLSRAVVELTSEYSTDTNCAITNPNENRTCQVTFTADDDMKRPILVHYQLTNFYQNHRTYFKSRDNLQLAGASSVKSCKELGKLGGITLNPCGLIANTFFNDIIKLVSGNDSENTILTMKEEGIAWGSDLA
;
A
#
# COMPACT_ATOMS: atom_id res chain seq x y z
N TRP A 1 10.02 20.60 7.63
CA TRP A 1 9.24 21.83 7.47
C TRP A 1 7.91 21.61 8.16
N GLU A 2 7.87 21.99 9.43
CA GLU A 2 6.73 21.88 10.34
C GLU A 2 5.56 22.74 9.87
N GLN A 3 4.35 22.23 10.00
CA GLN A 3 3.19 23.05 10.34
C GLN A 3 2.31 22.29 11.34
N ASN A 4 2.39 22.74 12.59
CA ASN A 4 1.35 22.53 13.60
C ASN A 4 0.21 23.53 13.34
N SER A 5 -1.02 23.04 13.24
CA SER A 5 -2.21 23.82 13.60
C SER A 5 -3.33 22.89 14.07
N ILE A 6 -3.65 23.02 15.35
CA ILE A 6 -4.78 22.44 16.09
C ILE A 6 -6.02 23.31 15.73
N THR A 7 -7.21 22.81 15.38
CA THR A 7 -8.39 22.40 16.20
C THR A 7 -9.54 22.17 15.17
N SER A 8 -10.43 21.17 15.18
CA SER A 8 -11.49 20.84 16.16
C SER A 8 -12.15 19.49 15.77
N ARG A 9 -12.26 18.55 16.71
CA ARG A 9 -13.44 18.16 17.52
C ARG A 9 -14.38 17.15 16.84
N ALA A 10 -14.01 15.88 16.93
CA ALA A 10 -14.97 14.78 17.01
C ALA A 10 -15.18 14.45 18.50
N THR A 11 -16.44 14.32 18.94
CA THR A 11 -16.82 13.95 20.31
C THR A 11 -16.69 12.44 20.52
N PRO A 12 -15.88 11.94 21.48
CA PRO A 12 -16.02 10.60 22.00
C PRO A 12 -16.83 10.66 23.30
N ASN A 13 -17.83 9.79 23.41
CA ASN A 13 -18.60 9.62 24.63
C ASN A 13 -17.70 9.08 25.74
N GLU A 14 -17.88 9.65 26.93
CA GLU A 14 -17.05 9.54 28.13
C GLU A 14 -17.28 8.20 28.86
N ASN A 15 -16.21 7.70 29.51
CA ASN A 15 -16.14 6.95 30.77
C ASN A 15 -15.11 5.81 30.71
N VAL A 16 -13.91 6.03 31.27
CA VAL A 16 -13.26 5.20 32.32
C VAL A 16 -12.00 5.97 32.80
N GLU A 17 -11.87 6.03 34.12
CA GLU A 17 -10.97 6.86 34.93
C GLU A 17 -9.45 6.59 34.85
N ASN A 18 -8.74 7.63 35.29
CA ASN A 18 -7.31 7.85 35.45
C ASN A 18 -6.59 6.97 36.48
N ILE A 19 -5.32 6.63 36.17
CA ILE A 19 -4.14 6.64 37.05
C ILE A 19 -2.96 6.95 36.10
N GLY A 20 -2.06 7.92 36.23
CA GLY A 20 -1.51 8.62 37.39
C GLY A 20 0.02 8.55 37.32
N ASP A 21 0.63 9.65 36.86
CA ASP A 21 1.96 10.19 37.19
C ASP A 21 3.30 9.76 36.51
N SER A 22 3.95 10.82 35.99
CA SER A 22 5.33 11.28 36.27
C SER A 22 6.33 11.38 35.11
N LEU A 23 6.40 12.61 34.59
CA LEU A 23 7.56 13.43 34.17
C LEU A 23 8.97 12.82 34.12
N GLY A 24 9.69 13.14 33.03
CA GLY A 24 11.15 13.05 32.95
C GLY A 24 11.70 13.42 31.57
N LEU A 25 11.97 14.71 31.36
CA LEU A 25 12.68 15.26 30.19
C LEU A 25 14.19 14.99 30.31
N THR A 26 14.87 14.52 29.26
CA THR A 26 16.24 14.91 28.87
C THR A 26 16.65 14.23 27.55
N THR A 27 17.40 14.96 26.74
CA THR A 27 17.79 14.74 25.34
C THR A 27 19.12 13.94 25.20
N PRO A 28 19.78 13.84 24.02
CA PRO A 28 19.96 12.58 23.30
C PRO A 28 21.41 12.07 23.31
N LEU A 29 21.63 10.77 23.08
CA LEU A 29 22.96 10.23 22.79
C LEU A 29 22.94 9.39 21.52
N ILE A 30 23.71 9.85 20.55
CA ILE A 30 24.13 9.13 19.36
C ILE A 30 25.23 8.15 19.79
N VAL A 31 25.01 6.85 19.61
CA VAL A 31 26.09 5.85 19.64
C VAL A 31 25.94 4.94 18.43
N SER A 32 26.92 5.06 17.54
CA SER A 32 27.24 4.09 16.50
C SER A 32 28.04 2.96 17.12
N SER A 33 27.55 1.73 17.03
CA SER A 33 28.37 0.54 17.24
C SER A 33 27.95 -0.58 16.28
N THR A 34 28.94 -1.06 15.55
CA THR A 34 28.92 -2.25 14.70
C THR A 34 28.72 -3.52 15.53
N PRO A 35 27.98 -4.53 15.04
CA PRO A 35 27.80 -5.78 15.76
C PRO A 35 28.92 -6.79 15.50
N THR A 36 29.55 -7.27 16.56
CA THR A 36 30.30 -8.53 16.60
C THR A 36 29.35 -9.65 17.01
N ILE A 37 29.25 -10.69 16.18
CA ILE A 37 28.43 -11.88 16.41
C ILE A 37 29.30 -12.95 17.09
N GLU A 38 28.91 -13.34 18.31
CA GLU A 38 29.29 -14.61 18.94
C GLU A 38 28.22 -15.67 18.61
N ASP A 39 28.66 -16.77 18.03
CA ASP A 39 27.97 -18.06 17.95
C ASP A 39 28.25 -18.79 19.30
N ASN A 40 27.46 -19.67 19.91
CA ASN A 40 26.53 -20.69 19.44
C ASN A 40 25.81 -21.27 20.69
N THR A 41 24.52 -21.58 20.61
CA THR A 41 23.86 -22.51 21.54
C THR A 41 23.25 -23.70 20.80
N LYS A 42 23.30 -24.84 21.49
CA LYS A 42 23.10 -26.20 21.02
C LYS A 42 21.62 -26.60 21.04
N LEU A 43 21.24 -27.46 20.09
CA LEU A 43 20.31 -28.61 20.17
C LEU A 43 19.00 -28.58 19.36
N LYS A 44 19.00 -29.49 18.37
CA LYS A 44 18.02 -30.52 18.01
C LYS A 44 16.58 -30.12 17.66
N GLY A 45 16.23 -30.45 16.41
CA GLY A 45 15.08 -31.30 16.12
C GLY A 45 14.13 -30.75 15.08
N PHE A 46 14.27 -31.19 13.83
CA PHE A 46 13.10 -31.46 12.99
C PHE A 46 13.43 -32.47 11.89
N SER A 47 12.47 -33.35 11.65
CA SER A 47 12.52 -34.59 10.91
C SER A 47 12.27 -34.42 9.41
N SER A 48 12.90 -35.33 8.65
CA SER A 48 12.43 -36.00 7.42
C SER A 48 11.89 -35.17 6.25
N PHE A 49 12.66 -35.14 5.17
CA PHE A 49 12.11 -35.30 3.81
C PHE A 49 13.08 -36.15 2.98
N SER A 50 12.64 -37.34 2.59
CA SER A 50 13.41 -38.30 1.82
C SER A 50 13.31 -37.97 0.33
N ILE A 51 14.43 -37.96 -0.38
CA ILE A 51 14.47 -38.17 -1.83
C ILE A 51 15.35 -39.38 -2.09
N ASP A 52 14.79 -40.29 -2.90
CA ASP A 52 15.28 -41.62 -3.20
C ASP A 52 16.66 -41.67 -3.86
N GLN A 53 17.36 -42.73 -3.50
CA GLN A 53 18.66 -43.16 -3.98
C GLN A 53 18.51 -43.89 -5.31
N SER A 54 19.22 -43.45 -6.35
CA SER A 54 19.47 -44.29 -7.53
C SER A 54 20.66 -43.76 -8.33
N MET A 55 21.62 -44.64 -8.58
CA MET A 55 22.81 -44.52 -9.43
C MET A 55 24.08 -43.91 -8.80
N THR A 56 24.62 -44.63 -7.81
CA THR A 56 26.06 -44.85 -7.72
C THR A 56 26.44 -46.00 -8.64
N GLU A 57 27.23 -45.73 -9.69
CA GLU A 57 28.37 -46.55 -10.12
C GLU A 57 29.05 -45.86 -11.31
N THR A 58 30.27 -45.37 -11.09
CA THR A 58 31.46 -45.48 -11.97
C THR A 58 32.41 -44.30 -11.73
N LEU A 59 33.48 -44.60 -10.99
CA LEU A 59 34.89 -44.20 -11.18
C LEU A 59 35.58 -44.10 -9.81
N ILE A 60 36.08 -45.25 -9.36
CA ILE A 60 37.21 -45.34 -8.43
C ILE A 60 38.49 -45.19 -9.26
N SER A 61 39.36 -44.27 -8.85
CA SER A 61 40.81 -44.17 -9.07
C SER A 61 41.12 -42.67 -9.24
N SER A 62 41.82 -41.98 -8.35
CA SER A 62 42.94 -42.34 -7.49
C SER A 62 43.22 -41.15 -6.57
N GLY A 63 43.53 -41.37 -5.30
CA GLY A 63 43.97 -40.30 -4.40
C GLY A 63 43.80 -40.65 -2.93
N GLU A 64 44.79 -41.37 -2.42
CA GLU A 64 45.07 -41.77 -1.04
C GLU A 64 44.66 -40.75 0.05
N MET A 65 44.31 -41.30 1.21
CA MET A 65 44.28 -40.62 2.50
C MET A 65 45.57 -39.86 2.78
N ASP A 66 45.47 -38.63 3.26
CA ASP A 66 46.43 -38.09 4.23
C ASP A 66 45.69 -37.24 5.26
N ALA A 67 45.23 -37.93 6.31
CA ALA A 67 44.95 -37.31 7.60
C ALA A 67 46.29 -37.17 8.33
N SER A 68 47.06 -36.16 7.94
CA SER A 68 48.31 -35.75 8.58
C SER A 68 48.25 -34.24 8.83
N ASP A 69 47.98 -33.87 10.08
CA ASP A 69 48.28 -32.59 10.72
C ASP A 69 48.59 -31.39 9.81
N SER A 70 47.58 -30.92 9.08
CA SER A 70 47.49 -29.54 8.61
C SER A 70 46.03 -29.29 8.23
N ASP A 71 45.17 -28.82 9.14
CA ASP A 71 43.90 -28.30 8.60
C ASP A 71 43.18 -27.27 9.48
N ARG A 72 43.85 -26.14 9.66
CA ARG A 72 43.18 -24.85 9.85
C ARG A 72 43.01 -24.13 8.51
N GLN A 73 43.21 -24.81 7.38
CA GLN A 73 43.25 -24.18 6.08
C GLN A 73 41.84 -24.13 5.46
N PRO A 74 41.36 -22.96 5.01
CA PRO A 74 40.05 -22.86 4.41
C PRO A 74 40.02 -23.54 3.04
N ALA A 75 38.88 -24.16 2.71
CA ALA A 75 38.65 -24.84 1.44
C ALA A 75 38.90 -23.92 0.22
N ASN A 76 39.67 -24.42 -0.74
CA ASN A 76 40.17 -23.71 -1.92
C ASN A 76 39.11 -23.59 -3.03
N THR A 77 38.01 -22.88 -2.76
CA THR A 77 36.96 -22.57 -3.74
C THR A 77 36.97 -21.09 -4.12
N ALA A 78 36.60 -20.75 -5.35
CA ALA A 78 36.64 -19.36 -5.84
C ALA A 78 35.79 -18.39 -5.01
N LEU A 79 34.65 -18.87 -4.48
CA LEU A 79 33.79 -18.12 -3.57
C LEU A 79 34.45 -17.89 -2.19
N ARG A 80 35.01 -18.95 -1.58
CA ARG A 80 35.65 -18.83 -0.25
C ARG A 80 36.96 -18.04 -0.28
N GLN A 81 37.63 -18.03 -1.42
CA GLN A 81 38.85 -17.24 -1.65
C GLN A 81 38.59 -15.88 -2.28
N GLN A 82 37.32 -15.49 -2.45
CA GLN A 82 36.93 -14.20 -3.02
C GLN A 82 37.57 -13.89 -4.39
N ARG A 83 37.82 -14.93 -5.19
CA ARG A 83 38.41 -14.84 -6.53
C ARG A 83 37.42 -15.23 -7.63
N MET A 84 36.14 -14.94 -7.40
CA MET A 84 35.13 -15.11 -8.45
C MET A 84 35.36 -14.10 -9.55
N ASP A 85 35.16 -14.52 -10.80
CA ASP A 85 35.23 -13.62 -11.94
C ASP A 85 34.17 -12.53 -11.77
N ALA A 86 34.64 -11.30 -11.62
CA ALA A 86 33.80 -10.13 -11.47
C ALA A 86 34.09 -9.18 -12.62
N TRP A 87 33.04 -8.66 -13.24
CA TRP A 87 33.17 -7.54 -14.15
C TRP A 87 33.31 -6.26 -13.33
N GLN A 88 34.43 -5.55 -13.53
CA GLN A 88 34.71 -4.28 -12.86
C GLN A 88 34.63 -3.13 -13.87
N PRO A 89 33.44 -2.52 -14.06
CA PRO A 89 33.30 -1.40 -14.96
C PRO A 89 33.99 -0.16 -14.38
N ILE A 90 35.03 0.32 -15.06
CA ILE A 90 35.64 1.61 -14.75
C ILE A 90 34.84 2.69 -15.47
N LEU A 91 34.23 3.59 -14.71
CA LEU A 91 33.30 4.58 -15.24
C LEU A 91 34.05 5.77 -15.86
N HIS A 92 34.33 5.70 -17.17
CA HIS A 92 35.02 6.77 -17.89
C HIS A 92 34.08 7.97 -18.18
N PRO A 93 34.49 9.24 -17.98
CA PRO A 93 33.61 10.41 -18.15
C PRO A 93 32.95 10.50 -19.52
N THR A 94 33.66 10.14 -20.59
CA THR A 94 33.13 10.15 -21.96
C THR A 94 32.04 9.10 -22.19
N PHE A 95 32.19 7.90 -21.63
CA PHE A 95 31.16 6.85 -21.74
C PHE A 95 29.87 7.28 -21.05
N VAL A 96 29.99 7.85 -19.85
CA VAL A 96 28.86 8.39 -19.09
C VAL A 96 28.18 9.53 -19.85
N ALA A 97 28.95 10.43 -20.47
CA ALA A 97 28.38 11.54 -21.24
C ALA A 97 27.48 11.04 -22.39
N TYR A 98 27.92 10.04 -23.14
CA TYR A 98 27.13 9.48 -24.24
C TYR A 98 25.89 8.72 -23.77
N THR A 99 26.01 7.90 -22.72
CA THR A 99 24.85 7.15 -22.21
C THR A 99 23.80 8.09 -21.63
N LEU A 100 24.21 9.12 -20.89
CA LEU A 100 23.29 10.16 -20.39
C LEU A 100 22.61 10.92 -21.52
N LEU A 101 23.34 11.25 -22.60
CA LEU A 101 22.75 11.94 -23.76
C LEU A 101 21.68 11.06 -24.43
N LEU A 102 21.94 9.77 -24.62
CA LEU A 102 20.99 8.82 -25.20
C LEU A 102 19.73 8.70 -24.34
N PHE A 103 19.89 8.47 -23.03
CA PHE A 103 18.74 8.42 -22.11
C PHE A 103 18.01 9.75 -22.03
N GLY A 104 18.72 10.87 -22.14
CA GLY A 104 18.14 12.21 -22.20
C GLY A 104 17.20 12.39 -23.38
N VAL A 105 17.61 12.00 -24.58
CA VAL A 105 16.76 12.06 -25.79
C VAL A 105 15.56 11.11 -25.66
N PHE A 106 15.78 9.90 -25.13
CA PHE A 106 14.72 8.93 -24.92
C PHE A 106 13.66 9.41 -23.90
N PHE A 107 14.09 9.93 -22.74
CA PHE A 107 13.16 10.45 -21.72
C PHE A 107 12.51 11.76 -22.13
N THR A 108 13.19 12.61 -22.91
CA THR A 108 12.59 13.85 -23.42
C THR A 108 11.47 13.55 -24.42
N SER A 109 11.70 12.63 -25.36
CA SER A 109 10.67 12.22 -26.33
C SER A 109 9.48 11.52 -25.66
N THR A 110 9.76 10.58 -24.75
CA THR A 110 8.73 9.89 -23.97
C THR A 110 7.95 10.86 -23.08
N GLY A 111 8.63 11.81 -22.42
CA GLY A 111 8.01 12.83 -21.59
C GLY A 111 7.10 13.77 -22.39
N PHE A 112 7.54 14.21 -23.58
CA PHE A 112 6.70 15.02 -24.47
C PHE A 112 5.43 14.27 -24.89
N TYR A 113 5.56 12.98 -25.23
CA TYR A 113 4.43 12.14 -25.60
C TYR A 113 3.41 11.99 -24.44
N ILE A 114 3.89 11.69 -23.22
CA ILE A 114 3.02 11.57 -22.04
C ILE A 114 2.32 12.90 -21.72
N LEU A 115 3.04 14.03 -21.80
CA LEU A 115 2.45 15.36 -21.55
C LEU A 115 1.37 15.70 -22.58
N HIS A 116 1.56 15.32 -23.85
CA HIS A 116 0.54 15.53 -24.86
C HIS A 116 -0.75 14.77 -24.53
N LEU A 117 -0.63 13.50 -24.13
CA LEU A 117 -1.77 12.68 -23.72
C LEU A 117 -2.43 13.19 -22.43
N SER A 118 -1.63 13.63 -21.46
CA SER A 118 -2.14 14.14 -20.18
C SER A 118 -2.95 15.43 -20.33
N ARG A 119 -2.58 16.31 -21.28
CA ARG A 119 -3.34 17.55 -21.55
C ARG A 119 -4.65 17.32 -22.28
N ALA A 120 -4.82 16.16 -22.91
CA ALA A 120 -6.06 15.81 -23.61
C ALA A 120 -7.15 15.29 -22.66
N VAL A 121 -6.83 15.08 -21.38
CA VAL A 121 -7.79 14.65 -20.36
C VAL A 121 -8.52 15.87 -19.82
N VAL A 122 -9.85 15.88 -19.95
CA VAL A 122 -10.73 16.90 -19.38
C VAL A 122 -11.22 16.40 -18.02
N GLU A 123 -11.03 17.20 -16.98
CA GLU A 123 -11.47 16.91 -15.60
C GLU A 123 -12.32 18.06 -15.09
N LEU A 124 -13.46 17.73 -14.46
CA LEU A 124 -14.35 18.68 -13.81
C LEU A 124 -14.44 18.33 -12.33
N THR A 125 -14.02 19.26 -11.47
CA THR A 125 -13.95 19.04 -10.03
C THR A 125 -14.68 20.17 -9.31
N SER A 126 -15.59 19.80 -8.40
CA SER A 126 -16.33 20.74 -7.56
C SER A 126 -16.42 20.21 -6.14
N GLU A 127 -16.14 21.08 -5.18
CA GLU A 127 -16.20 20.77 -3.76
C GLU A 127 -17.57 21.17 -3.21
N TYR A 128 -18.39 20.18 -2.86
CA TYR A 128 -19.73 20.42 -2.30
C TYR A 128 -19.75 20.54 -0.76
N SER A 129 -18.62 20.34 -0.09
CA SER A 129 -18.56 20.40 1.39
C SER A 129 -18.60 21.83 1.94
N THR A 130 -18.17 22.83 1.16
CA THR A 130 -18.10 24.23 1.60
C THR A 130 -19.41 24.98 1.46
N ASP A 131 -20.33 24.46 0.64
CA ASP A 131 -21.65 25.04 0.48
C ASP A 131 -22.52 24.74 1.71
N THR A 132 -23.02 25.79 2.36
CA THR A 132 -23.96 25.68 3.48
C THR A 132 -25.26 24.99 3.07
N ASN A 133 -25.58 25.00 1.76
CA ASN A 133 -26.70 24.30 1.17
C ASN A 133 -26.49 22.78 1.00
N CYS A 134 -25.26 22.29 1.16
CA CYS A 134 -24.91 20.89 0.99
C CYS A 134 -24.27 20.25 2.23
N ALA A 135 -23.75 21.06 3.16
CA ALA A 135 -23.18 20.57 4.40
C ALA A 135 -24.21 19.82 5.28
N ILE A 136 -23.85 18.61 5.69
CA ILE A 136 -24.63 17.79 6.62
C ILE A 136 -24.31 18.26 8.04
N THR A 137 -25.33 18.68 8.79
CA THR A 137 -25.16 19.17 10.17
C THR A 137 -25.58 18.13 11.20
N ASN A 138 -26.54 17.27 10.85
CA ASN A 138 -27.03 16.21 11.72
C ASN A 138 -26.78 14.83 11.11
N PRO A 139 -26.46 13.80 11.93
CA PRO A 139 -26.34 12.44 11.43
C PRO A 139 -27.69 11.96 10.87
N ASN A 140 -27.65 11.32 9.69
CA ASN A 140 -28.82 10.80 8.96
C ASN A 140 -29.81 11.88 8.46
N GLU A 141 -29.35 13.11 8.26
CA GLU A 141 -30.14 14.15 7.59
C GLU A 141 -30.30 13.80 6.10
N ASN A 142 -31.54 13.63 5.63
CA ASN A 142 -31.81 13.41 4.21
C ASN A 142 -31.80 14.76 3.48
N ARG A 143 -30.67 15.07 2.84
CA ARG A 143 -30.44 16.35 2.18
C ARG A 143 -30.00 16.11 0.73
N THR A 144 -30.61 16.84 -0.20
CA THR A 144 -30.22 16.83 -1.60
C THR A 144 -29.43 18.09 -1.92
N CYS A 145 -28.23 17.92 -2.46
CA CYS A 145 -27.36 18.99 -2.94
C CYS A 145 -27.39 19.01 -4.47
N GLN A 146 -27.49 20.20 -5.08
CA GLN A 146 -27.38 20.37 -6.52
C GLN A 146 -26.09 21.11 -6.85
N VAL A 147 -25.24 20.48 -7.66
CA VAL A 147 -23.99 21.05 -8.13
C VAL A 147 -24.03 21.15 -9.65
N THR A 148 -23.84 22.35 -10.16
CA THR A 148 -23.82 22.60 -11.60
C THR A 148 -22.39 22.55 -12.12
N PHE A 149 -22.16 21.77 -13.16
CA PHE A 149 -20.90 21.69 -13.88
C PHE A 149 -21.07 22.21 -15.29
N THR A 150 -20.08 22.96 -15.77
CA THR A 150 -19.99 23.40 -17.16
C THR A 150 -18.74 22.76 -17.77
N ALA A 151 -18.93 21.97 -18.82
CA ALA A 151 -17.82 21.39 -19.58
C ALA A 151 -17.46 22.33 -20.73
N ASP A 152 -16.30 22.99 -20.64
CA ASP A 152 -15.83 23.91 -21.69
C ASP A 152 -15.40 23.15 -22.96
N ASP A 153 -14.87 21.94 -22.78
CA ASP A 153 -14.39 21.05 -23.85
C ASP A 153 -15.18 19.74 -23.88
N ASP A 154 -15.27 19.11 -25.05
CA ASP A 154 -15.94 17.82 -25.24
C ASP A 154 -15.18 16.67 -24.54
N MET A 155 -15.88 15.94 -23.67
CA MET A 155 -15.32 14.82 -22.92
C MET A 155 -15.45 13.52 -23.71
N LYS A 156 -14.32 12.96 -24.16
CA LYS A 156 -14.29 11.67 -24.86
C LYS A 156 -14.72 10.53 -23.93
N ARG A 157 -15.58 9.65 -24.42
CA ARG A 157 -16.02 8.43 -23.72
C ARG A 157 -14.84 7.47 -23.45
N PRO A 158 -14.84 6.72 -22.34
CA PRO A 158 -15.83 6.70 -21.26
C PRO A 158 -15.63 7.85 -20.26
N ILE A 159 -16.75 8.41 -19.78
CA ILE A 159 -16.75 9.43 -18.73
C ILE A 159 -16.85 8.71 -17.39
N LEU A 160 -15.92 9.00 -16.49
CA LEU A 160 -15.87 8.41 -15.15
C LEU A 160 -16.26 9.46 -14.11
N VAL A 161 -17.06 9.04 -13.13
CA VAL A 161 -17.44 9.88 -11.99
C VAL A 161 -16.67 9.38 -10.78
N HIS A 162 -15.91 10.28 -10.17
CA HIS A 162 -15.13 9.99 -8.97
C HIS A 162 -15.58 10.90 -7.83
N TYR A 163 -15.53 10.39 -6.62
CA TYR A 163 -15.66 11.19 -5.40
C TYR A 163 -14.27 11.34 -4.77
N GLN A 164 -13.99 12.52 -4.23
CA GLN A 164 -12.72 12.83 -3.59
C GLN A 164 -12.97 13.15 -2.12
N LEU A 165 -12.25 12.46 -1.24
CA LEU A 165 -12.27 12.72 0.20
C LEU A 165 -10.92 13.30 0.61
N THR A 166 -10.93 14.46 1.26
CA THR A 166 -9.74 15.07 1.88
C THR A 166 -9.76 14.84 3.39
N ASN A 167 -8.59 14.90 4.03
CA ASN A 167 -8.44 14.67 5.48
C ASN A 167 -8.95 13.31 5.98
N PHE A 168 -9.01 12.29 5.11
CA PHE A 168 -9.41 10.92 5.45
C PHE A 168 -8.24 9.94 5.36
N TYR A 169 -7.76 9.46 6.52
CA TYR A 169 -6.50 8.69 6.62
C TYR A 169 -6.71 7.16 6.46
N GLN A 170 -7.09 6.72 5.25
CA GLN A 170 -7.28 5.29 4.96
C GLN A 170 -6.00 4.44 5.11
N ASN A 171 -4.83 5.05 4.95
CA ASN A 171 -3.54 4.39 5.09
C ASN A 171 -3.11 4.16 6.55
N HIS A 172 -3.85 4.67 7.54
CA HIS A 172 -3.52 4.46 8.94
C HIS A 172 -3.52 2.96 9.27
N ARG A 173 -2.43 2.44 9.85
CA ARG A 173 -2.23 0.98 10.07
C ARG A 173 -3.42 0.30 10.75
N THR A 174 -4.01 0.93 11.76
CA THR A 174 -5.17 0.37 12.48
C THR A 174 -6.42 0.36 11.62
N TYR A 175 -6.62 1.39 10.79
CA TYR A 175 -7.74 1.47 9.86
C TYR A 175 -7.62 0.38 8.79
N PHE A 176 -6.46 0.30 8.13
CA PHE A 176 -6.19 -0.69 7.09
C PHE A 176 -6.31 -2.15 7.56
N LYS A 177 -5.91 -2.42 8.81
CA LYS A 177 -6.02 -3.77 9.42
C LYS A 177 -7.42 -4.10 9.93
N SER A 178 -8.33 -3.13 10.04
CA SER A 178 -9.67 -3.33 10.61
C SER A 178 -10.65 -3.83 9.55
N ARG A 179 -10.44 -5.05 9.09
CA ARG A 179 -11.32 -5.84 8.21
C ARG A 179 -11.09 -7.32 8.42
N ASP A 180 -12.07 -8.15 8.10
CA ASP A 180 -11.93 -9.61 8.06
C ASP A 180 -12.08 -10.13 6.63
N ASN A 181 -10.97 -10.59 6.04
CA ASN A 181 -10.96 -11.05 4.66
C ASN A 181 -11.76 -12.36 4.46
N LEU A 182 -11.85 -13.21 5.49
CA LEU A 182 -12.66 -14.44 5.41
C LEU A 182 -14.14 -14.07 5.37
N GLN A 183 -14.54 -13.04 6.11
CA GLN A 183 -15.90 -12.51 6.05
C GLN A 183 -16.23 -11.92 4.69
N LEU A 184 -15.32 -11.12 4.11
CA LEU A 184 -15.50 -10.55 2.78
C LEU A 184 -15.57 -11.63 1.69
N ALA A 185 -14.92 -12.78 1.89
CA ALA A 185 -15.03 -13.97 1.04
C ALA A 185 -16.30 -14.82 1.31
N GLY A 186 -17.20 -14.38 2.20
CA GLY A 186 -18.47 -15.04 2.49
C GLY A 186 -18.47 -16.04 3.66
N ALA A 187 -17.36 -16.19 4.40
CA ALA A 187 -17.32 -17.05 5.58
C ALA A 187 -17.83 -16.34 6.84
N SER A 188 -18.35 -17.08 7.81
CA SER A 188 -18.74 -16.52 9.12
C SER A 188 -17.52 -16.37 10.04
N SER A 189 -16.76 -15.27 9.91
CA SER A 189 -15.58 -14.94 10.74
C SER A 189 -15.65 -13.51 11.29
N VAL A 190 -15.03 -13.30 12.45
CA VAL A 190 -14.95 -11.99 13.15
C VAL A 190 -13.57 -11.80 13.81
N LYS A 191 -12.55 -12.52 13.35
CA LYS A 191 -11.27 -12.63 14.09
C LYS A 191 -10.40 -11.38 13.95
N SER A 192 -10.52 -10.67 12.82
CA SER A 192 -9.60 -9.58 12.47
C SER A 192 -10.15 -8.17 12.75
N CYS A 193 -11.44 -8.06 13.09
CA CYS A 193 -12.10 -6.79 13.36
C CYS A 193 -12.10 -6.47 14.86
N LYS A 194 -11.06 -5.78 15.34
CA LYS A 194 -10.79 -5.45 16.77
C LYS A 194 -12.06 -5.15 17.62
N GLU A 195 -12.46 -3.89 17.75
CA GLU A 195 -13.60 -3.46 18.60
C GLU A 195 -14.92 -3.41 17.83
N LEU A 196 -14.87 -3.34 16.49
CA LEU A 196 -16.04 -3.30 15.60
C LEU A 196 -16.38 -4.67 14.99
N GLY A 197 -16.20 -5.74 15.76
CA GLY A 197 -16.58 -7.10 15.38
C GLY A 197 -18.00 -7.46 15.80
N LYS A 198 -18.47 -6.93 16.94
CA LYS A 198 -19.76 -7.26 17.54
C LYS A 198 -20.42 -6.04 18.15
N LEU A 199 -21.73 -5.93 18.03
CA LEU A 199 -22.55 -4.90 18.67
C LEU A 199 -23.69 -5.59 19.43
N GLY A 200 -23.73 -5.46 20.76
CA GLY A 200 -24.81 -6.03 21.58
C GLY A 200 -25.00 -7.55 21.45
N GLY A 201 -23.91 -8.30 21.20
CA GLY A 201 -23.94 -9.75 20.98
C GLY A 201 -24.20 -10.17 19.53
N ILE A 202 -24.58 -9.24 18.65
CA ILE A 202 -24.75 -9.45 17.22
C ILE A 202 -23.39 -9.28 16.53
N THR A 203 -23.04 -10.21 15.65
CA THR A 203 -21.84 -10.10 14.82
C THR A 203 -22.10 -9.14 13.65
N LEU A 204 -21.27 -8.12 13.50
CA LEU A 204 -21.38 -7.17 12.40
C LEU A 204 -20.92 -7.82 11.08
N ASN A 205 -21.68 -7.63 10.01
CA ASN A 205 -21.34 -8.11 8.67
C ASN A 205 -21.65 -7.06 7.60
N PRO A 206 -20.64 -6.48 6.93
CA PRO A 206 -19.19 -6.63 7.18
C PRO A 206 -18.73 -5.96 8.49
N CYS A 207 -17.66 -6.46 9.10
CA CYS A 207 -17.06 -5.92 10.32
C CYS A 207 -15.87 -4.97 10.04
N GLY A 208 -15.54 -4.13 11.03
CA GLY A 208 -14.33 -3.29 11.01
C GLY A 208 -14.56 -1.83 10.60
N LEU A 209 -13.50 -1.02 10.77
CA LEU A 209 -13.54 0.43 10.53
C LEU A 209 -13.79 0.78 9.07
N ILE A 210 -13.26 -0.02 8.13
CA ILE A 210 -13.40 0.22 6.70
C ILE A 210 -14.87 0.15 6.29
N ALA A 211 -15.56 -0.92 6.71
CA ALA A 211 -16.98 -1.12 6.46
C ALA A 211 -17.85 -0.06 7.17
N ASN A 212 -17.53 0.27 8.42
CA ASN A 212 -18.32 1.21 9.22
C ASN A 212 -18.22 2.67 8.74
N THR A 213 -17.17 3.01 7.98
CA THR A 213 -16.94 4.35 7.42
C THR A 213 -17.16 4.38 5.91
N PHE A 214 -18.01 3.48 5.40
CA PHE A 214 -18.36 3.43 3.99
C PHE A 214 -19.03 4.74 3.55
N PHE A 215 -18.64 5.20 2.36
CA PHE A 215 -19.19 6.41 1.76
C PHE A 215 -20.64 6.16 1.34
N ASN A 216 -21.57 6.98 1.81
CA ASN A 216 -23.01 6.75 1.69
C ASN A 216 -23.77 7.80 0.89
N ASP A 217 -23.09 8.75 0.23
CA ASP A 217 -23.77 9.71 -0.63
C ASP A 217 -24.22 9.05 -1.95
N ILE A 218 -25.37 9.49 -2.46
CA ILE A 218 -25.92 9.02 -3.74
C ILE A 218 -25.77 10.14 -4.76
N ILE A 219 -24.96 9.89 -5.79
CA ILE A 219 -24.71 10.86 -6.86
C ILE A 219 -25.65 10.55 -8.02
N LYS A 220 -26.28 11.59 -8.60
CA LYS A 220 -27.13 11.49 -9.79
C LYS A 220 -26.77 12.60 -10.77
N LEU A 221 -26.59 12.25 -12.04
CA LEU A 221 -26.32 13.20 -13.10
C LEU A 221 -27.58 13.52 -13.88
N VAL A 222 -27.75 14.80 -14.23
CA VAL A 222 -28.93 15.32 -14.93
C VAL A 222 -28.45 16.25 -16.05
N SER A 223 -29.09 16.17 -17.21
CA SER A 223 -28.80 17.06 -18.35
C SER A 223 -29.17 18.50 -18.01
N GLY A 224 -28.22 19.42 -18.13
CA GLY A 224 -28.44 20.86 -17.87
C GLY A 224 -29.13 21.62 -19.01
N ASN A 225 -29.20 21.02 -20.22
CA ASN A 225 -29.75 21.68 -21.42
C ASN A 225 -31.25 21.40 -21.63
N ASP A 226 -31.82 20.44 -20.91
CA ASP A 226 -33.23 20.07 -21.06
C ASP A 226 -34.07 20.75 -19.98
N SER A 227 -35.16 21.41 -20.39
CA SER A 227 -36.16 21.99 -19.47
C SER A 227 -36.82 20.94 -18.55
N GLU A 228 -36.70 19.65 -18.91
CA GLU A 228 -37.27 18.51 -18.20
C GLU A 228 -36.27 17.78 -17.29
N ASN A 229 -35.01 18.23 -17.17
CA ASN A 229 -34.00 17.60 -16.30
C ASN A 229 -33.87 16.08 -16.56
N THR A 230 -33.57 15.71 -17.81
CA THR A 230 -33.39 14.30 -18.20
C THR A 230 -32.27 13.66 -17.37
N ILE A 231 -32.55 12.55 -16.68
CA ILE A 231 -31.56 11.83 -15.88
C ILE A 231 -30.58 11.12 -16.82
N LEU A 232 -29.28 11.37 -16.61
CA LEU A 232 -28.21 10.66 -17.29
C LEU A 232 -27.95 9.34 -16.58
N THR A 233 -28.25 8.21 -17.23
CA THR A 233 -28.05 6.88 -16.65
C THR A 233 -26.57 6.56 -16.52
N MET A 234 -26.09 6.41 -15.29
CA MET A 234 -24.75 5.94 -15.00
C MET A 234 -24.72 4.42 -14.93
N LYS A 235 -23.63 3.81 -15.41
CA LYS A 235 -23.41 2.38 -15.29
C LYS A 235 -22.72 2.09 -13.95
N GLU A 236 -23.39 1.33 -13.09
CA GLU A 236 -22.85 0.93 -11.77
C GLU A 236 -22.10 -0.43 -11.81
N GLU A 237 -22.14 -1.12 -12.96
CA GLU A 237 -21.44 -2.39 -13.17
C GLU A 237 -20.06 -2.21 -13.82
N GLY A 238 -19.09 -3.04 -13.44
CA GLY A 238 -17.74 -3.00 -14.00
C GLY A 238 -16.86 -1.87 -13.47
N ILE A 239 -17.20 -1.32 -12.30
CA ILE A 239 -16.43 -0.29 -11.60
C ILE A 239 -15.38 -0.87 -10.63
N ALA A 240 -15.51 -2.15 -10.27
CA ALA A 240 -14.55 -2.87 -9.44
C ALA A 240 -13.53 -3.61 -10.31
N TRP A 241 -12.36 -3.90 -9.74
CA TRP A 241 -11.39 -4.77 -10.38
C TRP A 241 -11.97 -6.17 -10.56
N GLY A 242 -11.65 -6.84 -11.67
CA GLY A 242 -12.11 -8.20 -11.93
C GLY A 242 -11.67 -9.21 -10.86
N SER A 243 -10.56 -8.94 -10.16
CA SER A 243 -10.08 -9.74 -9.02
C SER A 243 -10.95 -9.65 -7.77
N ASP A 244 -11.73 -8.57 -7.63
CA ASP A 244 -12.48 -8.27 -6.41
C ASP A 244 -13.90 -8.85 -6.43
N LEU A 245 -14.35 -9.33 -7.59
CA LEU A 245 -15.71 -9.88 -7.81
C LEU A 245 -15.80 -11.41 -7.59
N ALA A 246 -14.69 -12.05 -7.22
CA ALA A 246 -14.53 -13.51 -7.16
C ALA A 246 -15.11 -14.17 -5.90
#